data_AF-A0AAV4FD16-F1
#
_entry.id   AF-A0AAV4FD16-F1
#
_cell.length_a   1.000
_cell.length_b   1.000
_cell.length_c   1.000
_cell.angle_alpha   90.00
_cell.angle_beta   90.00
_cell.angle_gamma   90.00
#
_symmetry.space_group_name_H-M   'P 1'
#
loop_
_entity.id
_entity.type
_entity.pdbx_description
1 polymer ?
#
loop_
_entity_poly.entity_id
_entity_poly.type
_entity_poly.pdbx_seq_one_letter_code
_entity_poly.pdbx_strand_id
1 'polypeptide(L)'
;MQVDRWVIDSWKSTEFIVLPHKDSKDVFILGNTDDIQQLLDDSNINIATIASSRHVGPIKSQVDEWQRDLDLFYKTLDEWLNCQRSWLYLESIFSAPDIQRQLPSEAKMFMQVDKSYKDVMRKVNKVPLAIRAATQPGLLETFQNNNGLLDQIMKCLEAYLESKRVIFPR
;
A
#
# COMPACT_ATOMS: atom_id res chain seq x y z
N MET A 1 6.68 31.71 -4.86
CA MET A 1 7.61 31.39 -3.76
C MET A 1 6.92 31.14 -2.41
N GLN A 2 5.59 31.18 -2.34
CA GLN A 2 4.84 30.80 -1.12
C GLN A 2 4.12 29.45 -1.26
N VAL A 3 3.92 28.98 -2.50
CA VAL A 3 3.19 27.74 -2.84
C VAL A 3 4.08 26.50 -2.69
N ASP A 4 5.38 26.61 -2.94
CA ASP A 4 6.37 25.54 -2.71
C ASP A 4 6.50 25.18 -1.23
N ARG A 5 6.45 26.19 -0.35
CA ARG A 5 6.49 25.97 1.11
C ARG A 5 5.28 25.22 1.62
N TRP A 6 4.09 25.46 1.06
CA TRP A 6 2.88 24.79 1.51
C TRP A 6 2.97 23.27 1.34
N VAL A 7 3.41 22.78 0.18
CA VAL A 7 3.56 21.33 -0.06
C VAL A 7 4.56 20.74 0.95
N ILE A 8 5.72 21.37 1.10
CA ILE A 8 6.75 20.94 2.04
C ILE A 8 6.20 20.90 3.48
N ASP A 9 5.51 21.95 3.90
CA ASP A 9 5.01 22.08 5.27
C ASP A 9 3.85 21.12 5.56
N SER A 10 2.96 20.89 4.59
CA SER A 10 1.88 19.92 4.71
C SER A 10 2.43 18.51 4.93
N TRP A 11 3.39 18.06 4.11
CA TRP A 11 3.90 16.69 4.17
C TRP A 11 4.88 16.41 5.31
N LYS A 12 5.42 17.44 5.98
CA LYS A 12 6.38 17.26 7.10
C LYS A 12 5.81 16.48 8.28
N SER A 13 4.52 16.64 8.56
CA SER A 13 3.84 16.03 9.71
C SER A 13 2.65 15.14 9.31
N THR A 14 2.42 14.93 8.01
CA THR A 14 1.39 14.00 7.56
C THR A 14 1.82 12.58 7.93
N GLU A 15 1.02 11.92 8.76
CA GLU A 15 1.22 10.55 9.19
C GLU A 15 0.11 9.65 8.66
N PHE A 16 0.47 8.43 8.30
CA PHE A 16 -0.51 7.38 8.12
C PHE A 16 -1.20 7.06 9.45
N ILE A 17 -2.51 6.87 9.40
CA ILE A 17 -3.23 6.22 10.49
C ILE A 17 -2.83 4.75 10.46
N VAL A 18 -2.18 4.26 11.52
CA VAL A 18 -1.77 2.86 11.65
C VAL A 18 -2.59 2.22 12.77
N LEU A 19 -3.28 1.13 12.46
CA LEU A 19 -4.20 0.46 13.38
C LEU A 19 -3.71 -0.95 13.71
N PRO A 20 -3.86 -1.43 14.95
CA PRO A 20 -3.64 -2.84 15.27
C PRO A 20 -4.66 -3.71 14.53
N HIS A 21 -4.22 -4.87 14.05
CA HIS A 21 -5.09 -5.83 13.37
C HIS A 21 -5.53 -6.95 14.32
N LYS A 22 -6.82 -6.96 14.68
CA LYS A 22 -7.42 -7.91 15.66
C LYS A 22 -6.63 -7.89 16.99
N ASP A 23 -6.66 -9.00 17.72
CA ASP A 23 -5.85 -9.21 18.93
C ASP A 23 -4.42 -9.69 18.62
N SER A 24 -3.99 -9.57 17.35
CA SER A 24 -2.68 -10.08 16.93
C SER A 24 -1.56 -9.14 17.36
N LYS A 25 -0.62 -9.67 18.14
CA LYS A 25 0.55 -8.92 18.56
C LYS A 25 1.41 -8.53 17.34
N ASP A 26 1.81 -7.26 17.28
CA ASP A 26 2.72 -6.71 16.27
C ASP A 26 2.24 -6.83 14.81
N VAL A 27 0.92 -6.88 14.59
CA VAL A 27 0.29 -6.84 13.27
C VAL A 27 -0.50 -5.55 13.12
N PHE A 28 -0.24 -4.80 12.06
CA PHE A 28 -0.85 -3.50 11.82
C PHE A 28 -1.39 -3.40 10.39
N ILE A 29 -2.34 -2.49 10.19
CA ILE A 29 -2.88 -2.10 8.88
C ILE A 29 -2.92 -0.57 8.77
N LEU A 30 -2.95 -0.06 7.54
CA LEU A 30 -3.34 1.33 7.31
C LEU A 30 -4.83 1.50 7.62
N GLY A 31 -5.14 2.55 8.38
CA GLY A 31 -6.50 3.03 8.61
C GLY A 31 -7.01 3.84 7.42
N ASN A 32 -7.88 4.83 7.68
CA ASN A 32 -8.38 5.69 6.61
C ASN A 32 -7.24 6.49 5.96
N THR A 33 -7.25 6.59 4.63
CA THR A 33 -6.29 7.33 3.82
C THR A 33 -6.94 8.45 2.99
N ASP A 34 -8.25 8.70 3.12
CA ASP A 34 -8.97 9.71 2.32
C ASP A 34 -8.31 11.09 2.39
N ASP A 35 -8.00 11.57 3.60
CA ASP A 35 -7.36 12.89 3.81
C ASP A 35 -5.96 12.95 3.17
N ILE A 36 -5.23 11.83 3.17
CA ILE A 36 -3.90 11.72 2.56
C ILE A 36 -4.00 11.75 1.04
N GLN A 37 -5.00 11.08 0.47
CA GLN A 37 -5.27 11.08 -0.97
C GLN A 37 -5.72 12.46 -1.44
N GLN A 38 -6.59 13.13 -0.67
CA GLN A 38 -6.98 14.50 -0.95
C GLN A 38 -5.76 15.45 -0.90
N LEU A 39 -4.91 15.32 0.12
CA LEU A 39 -3.67 16.12 0.22
C LEU A 39 -2.74 15.88 -0.98
N LEU A 40 -2.64 14.63 -1.45
CA LEU A 40 -1.85 14.27 -2.63
C LEU A 40 -2.38 14.93 -3.90
N ASP A 41 -3.69 14.91 -4.12
CA ASP A 41 -4.32 15.56 -5.26
C ASP A 41 -4.10 17.08 -5.23
N ASP A 42 -4.31 17.72 -4.08
CA ASP A 42 -4.04 19.14 -3.89
C ASP A 42 -2.56 19.47 -4.12
N SER A 43 -1.64 18.63 -3.63
CA SER A 43 -0.20 18.79 -3.82
C SER A 43 0.18 18.69 -5.30
N ASN A 44 -0.38 17.73 -6.03
CA ASN A 44 -0.14 17.57 -7.46
C ASN A 44 -0.61 18.78 -8.27
N ILE A 45 -1.80 19.31 -7.97
CA ILE A 45 -2.32 20.53 -8.61
C ILE A 45 -1.40 21.73 -8.35
N ASN A 46 -0.98 21.93 -7.10
CA ASN A 46 -0.09 23.02 -6.71
C ASN A 46 1.28 22.92 -7.40
N ILE A 47 1.90 21.73 -7.39
CA ILE A 47 3.19 21.50 -8.03
C ILE A 47 3.11 21.69 -9.55
N ALA A 48 2.06 21.20 -10.21
CA ALA A 48 1.85 21.43 -11.65
C ALA A 48 1.68 22.92 -11.99
N THR A 49 0.96 23.67 -11.14
CA THR A 49 0.80 25.12 -11.29
C THR A 49 2.14 25.85 -11.17
N ILE A 50 2.98 25.47 -10.20
CA ILE A 50 4.33 26.04 -10.05
C ILE A 50 5.20 25.69 -11.26
N ALA A 51 5.15 24.43 -11.72
CA ALA A 51 5.97 23.94 -12.83
C ALA A 51 5.72 24.71 -14.14
N SER A 52 4.48 25.15 -14.37
CA SER A 52 4.09 25.94 -15.55
C SER A 52 4.42 27.44 -15.44
N SER A 53 4.85 27.92 -14.27
CA SER A 53 5.15 29.34 -14.05
C SER A 53 6.45 29.75 -14.74
N ARG A 54 6.44 30.91 -15.42
CA ARG A 54 7.65 31.55 -15.98
C ARG A 54 8.73 31.85 -14.93
N HIS A 55 8.39 31.83 -13.65
CA HIS A 55 9.32 32.10 -12.53
C HIS A 55 9.84 30.81 -11.87
N VAL A 56 9.61 29.63 -12.45
CA VAL A 56 10.03 28.34 -11.87
C VAL A 56 11.56 28.15 -11.85
N GLY A 57 12.29 28.84 -12.74
CA GLY A 57 13.73 28.66 -12.96
C GLY A 57 14.57 28.46 -11.68
N PRO A 58 14.49 29.36 -10.67
CA PRO A 58 15.25 29.24 -9.43
C PRO A 58 14.92 28.01 -8.55
N ILE A 59 13.73 27.45 -8.67
CA ILE A 59 13.23 26.34 -7.82
C ILE A 59 12.93 25.07 -8.63
N LYS A 60 13.32 25.02 -9.90
CA LYS A 60 12.96 23.94 -10.82
C LYS A 60 13.38 22.56 -10.30
N SER A 61 14.58 22.44 -9.75
CA SER A 61 15.08 21.17 -9.20
C SER A 61 14.20 20.64 -8.07
N GLN A 62 13.74 21.51 -7.18
CA GLN A 62 12.86 21.15 -6.06
C GLN A 62 11.47 20.74 -6.57
N VAL A 63 10.93 21.45 -7.57
CA VAL A 63 9.66 21.09 -8.21
C VAL A 63 9.75 19.71 -8.86
N ASP A 64 10.82 19.46 -9.64
CA ASP A 64 11.05 18.19 -10.32
C ASP A 64 11.26 17.04 -9.31
N GLU A 65 11.82 17.30 -8.12
CA GLU A 65 11.95 16.34 -7.02
C GLU A 65 10.60 16.01 -6.39
N TRP A 66 9.80 17.02 -6.02
CA TRP A 66 8.45 16.80 -5.49
C TRP A 66 7.54 16.07 -6.48
N GLN A 67 7.62 16.35 -7.78
CA GLN A 67 6.86 15.60 -8.78
C GLN A 67 7.21 14.10 -8.76
N ARG A 68 8.50 13.77 -8.63
CA ARG A 68 8.97 12.39 -8.56
C ARG A 68 8.52 11.71 -7.27
N ASP A 69 8.63 12.39 -6.14
CA ASP A 69 8.24 11.84 -4.84
C ASP A 69 6.73 11.63 -4.73
N LEU A 70 5.91 12.58 -5.21
CA LEU A 70 4.45 12.45 -5.21
C LEU A 70 3.96 11.36 -6.17
N ASP A 71 4.59 11.20 -7.33
CA ASP A 71 4.28 10.11 -8.27
C ASP A 71 4.66 8.73 -7.67
N LEU A 72 5.83 8.62 -7.05
CA LEU A 72 6.23 7.40 -6.35
C LEU A 72 5.31 7.10 -5.16
N PHE A 73 4.95 8.11 -4.38
CA PHE A 73 4.01 8.00 -3.27
C PHE A 73 2.66 7.46 -3.75
N TYR A 74 2.08 8.06 -4.80
CA TYR A 74 0.82 7.64 -5.40
C TYR A 74 0.84 6.16 -5.77
N LYS A 75 1.84 5.75 -6.59
CA LYS A 75 1.98 4.37 -7.05
C LYS A 75 2.14 3.39 -5.90
N THR A 76 2.93 3.76 -4.90
CA THR A 76 3.17 2.90 -3.74
C THR A 76 1.93 2.77 -2.88
N LEU A 77 1.20 3.86 -2.65
CA LEU A 77 -0.04 3.83 -1.87
C LEU A 77 -1.12 2.97 -2.55
N ASP A 78 -1.27 3.08 -3.87
CA ASP A 78 -2.24 2.29 -4.63
C ASP A 78 -1.94 0.77 -4.52
N GLU A 79 -0.69 0.37 -4.77
CA GLU A 79 -0.25 -1.02 -4.64
C GLU A 79 -0.36 -1.52 -3.19
N TRP A 80 -0.08 -0.68 -2.21
CA TRP A 80 -0.19 -1.02 -0.78
C TRP A 80 -1.65 -1.24 -0.37
N LEU A 81 -2.57 -0.35 -0.74
CA LEU A 81 -3.99 -0.50 -0.43
C LEU A 81 -4.59 -1.72 -1.11
N ASN A 82 -4.18 -2.01 -2.35
CA ASN A 82 -4.55 -3.26 -3.04
C ASN A 82 -4.04 -4.49 -2.28
N CYS A 83 -2.76 -4.49 -1.89
CA CYS A 83 -2.13 -5.57 -1.13
C CYS A 83 -2.83 -5.79 0.21
N GLN A 84 -3.15 -4.72 0.94
CA GLN A 84 -3.84 -4.81 2.23
C GLN A 84 -5.23 -5.43 2.07
N ARG A 85 -6.00 -5.02 1.05
CA ARG A 85 -7.34 -5.57 0.79
C ARG A 85 -7.29 -7.07 0.53
N SER A 86 -6.42 -7.49 -0.38
CA SER A 86 -6.25 -8.90 -0.75
C SER A 86 -5.67 -9.72 0.40
N TRP A 87 -4.71 -9.17 1.15
CA TRP A 87 -4.13 -9.82 2.33
C TRP A 87 -5.17 -10.03 3.44
N LEU A 88 -6.01 -9.03 3.76
CA LEU A 88 -7.08 -9.15 4.75
C LEU A 88 -8.10 -10.23 4.38
N TYR A 89 -8.48 -10.28 3.10
CA TYR A 89 -9.41 -11.30 2.60
C TYR A 89 -8.81 -12.71 2.74
N LEU A 90 -7.58 -12.90 2.24
CA LEU A 90 -6.92 -14.20 2.25
C LEU A 90 -6.51 -14.64 3.66
N GLU A 91 -6.14 -13.73 4.56
CA GLU A 91 -5.84 -14.03 5.97
C GLU A 91 -7.03 -14.72 6.64
N SER A 92 -8.25 -14.22 6.42
CA SER A 92 -9.45 -14.79 7.01
C SER A 92 -9.69 -16.24 6.55
N ILE A 93 -9.37 -16.54 5.29
CA ILE A 93 -9.59 -17.85 4.67
C ILE A 93 -8.49 -18.83 5.05
N PHE A 94 -7.23 -18.42 4.92
CA PHE A 94 -6.08 -19.26 5.26
C PHE A 94 -5.90 -19.42 6.78
N SER A 95 -6.65 -18.71 7.62
CA SER A 95 -6.73 -19.02 9.06
C SER A 95 -7.33 -20.41 9.34
N ALA A 96 -8.12 -20.97 8.41
CA ALA A 96 -8.72 -22.29 8.55
C ALA A 96 -7.71 -23.41 8.24
N PRO A 97 -7.40 -24.31 9.20
CA PRO A 97 -6.41 -25.38 8.99
C PRO A 97 -6.75 -26.32 7.83
N ASP A 98 -8.03 -26.56 7.58
CA ASP A 98 -8.47 -27.46 6.50
C ASP A 98 -8.23 -26.85 5.11
N ILE A 99 -8.35 -25.53 4.96
CA ILE A 99 -8.00 -24.84 3.71
C ILE A 99 -6.49 -24.93 3.47
N GLN A 100 -5.67 -24.73 4.51
CA GLN A 100 -4.21 -24.87 4.37
C GLN A 100 -3.80 -26.29 3.94
N ARG A 101 -4.51 -27.33 4.41
CA ARG A 101 -4.27 -28.72 3.99
C ARG A 101 -4.68 -28.99 2.55
N GLN A 102 -5.73 -28.33 2.07
CA GLN A 102 -6.27 -28.49 0.73
C GLN A 102 -5.48 -27.69 -0.32
N LEU A 103 -4.94 -26.54 0.08
CA LEU A 103 -4.19 -25.60 -0.76
C LEU A 103 -2.79 -25.32 -0.15
N PRO A 104 -1.92 -26.34 -0.01
CA PRO A 104 -0.64 -26.20 0.71
C PRO A 104 0.36 -25.30 -0.02
N SER A 105 0.32 -25.28 -1.36
CA SER A 105 1.19 -24.42 -2.18
C SER A 105 0.82 -22.95 -1.98
N GLU A 106 -0.47 -22.65 -2.06
CA GLU A 106 -1.03 -21.31 -1.88
C GLU A 106 -0.85 -20.84 -0.44
N ALA A 107 -1.02 -21.72 0.55
CA ALA A 107 -0.75 -21.39 1.95
C ALA A 107 0.72 -20.98 2.15
N LYS A 108 1.67 -21.67 1.51
CA LYS A 108 3.09 -21.30 1.55
C LYS A 108 3.36 -19.95 0.88
N MET A 109 2.72 -19.66 -0.26
CA MET A 109 2.83 -18.36 -0.93
C MET A 109 2.22 -17.24 -0.07
N PHE A 110 1.07 -17.49 0.56
CA PHE A 110 0.43 -16.55 1.47
C PHE A 110 1.33 -16.23 2.66
N MET A 111 1.97 -17.24 3.27
CA MET A 111 2.92 -17.02 4.38
C MET A 111 4.13 -16.16 3.98
N GLN A 112 4.58 -16.23 2.72
CA GLN A 112 5.63 -15.34 2.21
C GLN A 112 5.14 -13.88 2.15
N VAL A 113 3.94 -13.66 1.61
CA VAL A 113 3.34 -12.32 1.54
C VAL A 113 3.04 -11.79 2.95
N ASP A 114 2.49 -12.63 3.83
CA ASP A 114 2.16 -12.29 5.21
C ASP A 114 3.39 -11.77 5.98
N LYS A 115 4.52 -12.47 5.86
CA LYS A 115 5.78 -12.02 6.45
C LYS A 115 6.24 -10.68 5.86
N SER A 116 6.25 -10.56 4.54
CA SER A 116 6.63 -9.33 3.83
C SER A 116 5.78 -8.13 4.27
N TYR A 117 4.46 -8.29 4.27
CA TYR A 117 3.50 -7.26 4.66
C TYR A 117 3.68 -6.85 6.14
N LYS A 118 3.79 -7.81 7.05
CA LYS A 118 4.02 -7.53 8.49
C LYS A 118 5.36 -6.84 8.74
N ASP A 119 6.41 -7.19 8.00
CA ASP A 119 7.72 -6.54 8.11
C ASP A 119 7.64 -5.06 7.69
N VAL A 120 6.91 -4.75 6.63
CA VAL A 120 6.64 -3.36 6.21
C VAL A 120 5.82 -2.64 7.28
N MET A 121 4.67 -3.19 7.68
CA MET A 121 3.76 -2.53 8.61
C MET A 121 4.37 -2.27 9.99
N ARG A 122 5.26 -3.14 10.48
CA ARG A 122 6.02 -2.91 11.73
C ARG A 122 7.00 -1.75 11.63
N LYS A 123 7.58 -1.48 10.45
CA LYS A 123 8.45 -0.31 10.23
C LYS A 123 7.60 0.97 10.19
N VAL A 124 6.48 0.92 9.48
CA VAL A 124 5.55 2.05 9.34
C VAL A 124 4.95 2.44 10.68
N ASN A 125 4.55 1.46 11.50
CA ASN A 125 4.06 1.73 12.85
C ASN A 125 5.09 2.47 13.74
N LYS A 126 6.39 2.30 13.51
CA LYS A 126 7.44 3.01 14.26
C LYS A 126 7.67 4.43 13.75
N VAL A 127 7.48 4.65 12.45
CA VAL A 127 7.69 5.94 11.79
C VAL A 127 6.58 6.13 10.74
N PRO A 128 5.41 6.63 11.14
CA PRO A 128 4.22 6.67 10.27
C PRO A 128 4.20 7.86 9.31
N LEU A 129 5.27 8.66 9.22
CA LEU A 129 5.37 9.79 8.30
C LEU A 129 5.10 9.36 6.85
N ALA A 130 3.98 9.80 6.28
CA ALA A 130 3.39 9.21 5.09
C ALA A 130 4.33 9.26 3.90
N ILE A 131 4.81 10.46 3.54
CA ILE A 131 5.71 10.63 2.40
C ILE A 131 6.96 9.77 2.55
N ARG A 132 7.60 9.82 3.73
CA ARG A 132 8.82 9.07 4.03
C ARG A 132 8.59 7.57 4.00
N ALA A 133 7.46 7.09 4.52
CA ALA A 133 7.13 5.68 4.58
C ALA A 133 6.89 5.12 3.18
N ALA A 134 6.10 5.80 2.35
CA ALA A 134 5.73 5.32 1.02
C ALA A 134 6.78 5.57 -0.07
N THR A 135 7.75 6.47 0.12
CA THR A 135 8.86 6.68 -0.83
C THR A 135 10.14 5.93 -0.47
N GLN A 136 10.08 4.95 0.45
CA GLN A 136 11.24 4.12 0.77
C GLN A 136 11.70 3.33 -0.48
N PRO A 137 13.01 3.27 -0.76
CA PRO A 137 13.54 2.48 -1.87
C PRO A 137 13.11 1.02 -1.80
N GLY A 138 12.62 0.48 -2.92
CA GLY A 138 12.20 -0.92 -3.03
C GLY A 138 10.79 -1.22 -2.51
N LEU A 139 10.09 -0.25 -1.91
CA LEU A 139 8.79 -0.49 -1.30
C LEU A 139 7.68 -0.72 -2.33
N LEU A 140 7.68 0.08 -3.41
CA LEU A 140 6.76 -0.09 -4.53
C LEU A 140 6.89 -1.50 -5.12
N GLU A 141 8.12 -1.91 -5.42
CA GLU A 141 8.43 -3.23 -5.98
C GLU A 141 8.05 -4.35 -5.01
N THR A 142 8.21 -4.14 -3.71
CA THR A 142 7.77 -5.08 -2.68
C THR A 142 6.26 -5.32 -2.75
N PHE A 143 5.45 -4.25 -2.84
CA PHE A 143 4.00 -4.39 -2.93
C PHE A 143 3.55 -4.96 -4.27
N GLN A 144 4.17 -4.57 -5.39
CA GLN A 144 3.89 -5.16 -6.70
C GLN A 144 4.17 -6.68 -6.71
N ASN A 145 5.29 -7.11 -6.13
CA ASN A 145 5.61 -8.53 -6.00
C ASN A 145 4.60 -9.27 -5.10
N ASN A 146 4.22 -8.66 -3.97
CA ASN A 146 3.22 -9.23 -3.07
C ASN A 146 1.86 -9.37 -3.79
N ASN A 147 1.40 -8.33 -4.50
CA ASN A 147 0.16 -8.35 -5.26
C ASN A 147 0.17 -9.44 -6.34
N GLY A 148 1.28 -9.60 -7.07
CA GLY A 148 1.42 -10.68 -8.05
C GLY A 148 1.30 -12.09 -7.45
N LEU A 149 1.73 -12.29 -6.20
CA LEU A 149 1.53 -13.55 -5.47
C LEU A 149 0.08 -13.69 -4.97
N LEU A 150 -0.52 -12.62 -4.44
CA LEU A 150 -1.90 -12.62 -3.97
C LEU A 150 -2.89 -12.92 -5.13
N ASP A 151 -2.64 -12.38 -6.31
CA ASP A 151 -3.44 -12.64 -7.52
C ASP A 151 -3.38 -14.12 -7.95
N GLN A 152 -2.20 -14.75 -7.82
CA GLN A 152 -2.06 -16.18 -8.09
C GLN A 152 -2.84 -17.01 -7.09
N ILE A 153 -2.74 -16.67 -5.81
CA ILE A 153 -3.49 -17.33 -4.73
C ILE A 153 -4.99 -17.20 -4.96
N MET A 154 -5.49 -16.00 -5.29
CA MET A 154 -6.90 -15.73 -5.58
C MET A 154 -7.42 -16.61 -6.72
N LYS A 155 -6.70 -16.69 -7.84
CA LYS A 155 -7.08 -17.53 -8.99
C LYS A 155 -7.18 -19.01 -8.62
N CYS A 156 -6.21 -19.54 -7.87
CA CYS A 156 -6.24 -20.93 -7.41
C CYS A 156 -7.40 -21.19 -6.44
N LEU A 157 -7.64 -20.26 -5.51
CA LEU A 157 -8.72 -20.35 -4.55
C LEU A 157 -10.10 -20.33 -5.22
N GLU A 158 -10.32 -19.45 -6.20
CA GLU A 158 -11.56 -19.39 -6.97
C GLU A 158 -11.83 -20.70 -7.72
N ALA A 159 -10.82 -21.23 -8.42
CA ALA A 159 -10.93 -22.51 -9.12
C ALA A 159 -11.24 -23.66 -8.15
N TYR A 160 -10.62 -23.66 -6.97
CA TYR A 160 -10.88 -24.63 -5.92
C TYR A 160 -12.32 -24.56 -5.41
N LEU A 161 -12.81 -23.36 -5.07
CA LEU A 161 -14.17 -23.15 -4.56
C LEU A 161 -15.21 -23.57 -5.60
N GLU A 162 -14.98 -23.28 -6.88
CA GLU A 162 -15.88 -23.69 -7.96
C GLU A 162 -15.93 -25.21 -8.10
N SER A 163 -14.78 -25.90 -8.02
CA SER A 163 -14.74 -27.37 -8.06
C SER A 163 -15.54 -28.03 -6.93
N LYS A 164 -15.63 -27.38 -5.76
CA LYS A 164 -16.42 -27.87 -4.62
C LYS A 164 -17.91 -27.55 -4.75
N ARG A 165 -18.29 -26.47 -5.43
CA ARG A 165 -19.69 -26.14 -5.73
C ARG A 165 -20.33 -27.17 -6.66
N VAL A 166 -19.58 -27.69 -7.63
CA VAL A 166 -20.04 -28.73 -8.55
C VAL A 166 -20.34 -30.05 -7.84
N ILE A 167 -19.69 -30.32 -6.70
CA ILE A 167 -19.83 -31.57 -5.93
C ILE A 167 -21.04 -31.52 -4.96
N PHE A 168 -21.55 -30.33 -4.64
CA PHE A 168 -22.75 -30.12 -3.81
C PHE A 168 -23.70 -29.11 -4.46
N PRO A 169 -24.47 -29.50 -5.49
CA PRO A 169 -25.52 -28.66 -6.03
C PRO A 169 -26.61 -28.48 -4.96
N ARG A 170 -27.04 -27.22 -4.75
CA ARG A 170 -28.09 -26.83 -3.79
C ARG A 170 -29.40 -27.56 -4.01
#